data_AF-A0A3P5Z2P1-F1
#
_entry.id   AF-A0A3P5Z2P1-F1
#
_cell.length_a   1.000
_cell.length_b   1.000
_cell.length_c   1.000
_cell.angle_alpha   90.00
_cell.angle_beta   90.00
_cell.angle_gamma   90.00
#
_symmetry.space_group_name_H-M   'P 1'
#
loop_
_entity.id
_entity.type
_entity.pdbx_description
1 polymer ?
#
loop_
_entity_poly.entity_id
_entity_poly.type
_entity_poly.pdbx_seq_one_letter_code
_entity_poly.pdbx_strand_id
1 'polypeptide(L)'
;MNPGSVANPFLFDIDFPRGHIGIKGFDAEVVDQDGNPVPLHQTYLHHWVVQPYYVRKGFNLSQRDMPRNHGFSRHLGSKPDYILVRNGGLCRNTVRHFFGLGSETRKTSTRVPDPYAIEIDNPEETPDGYEFKWLLNIHAIDTRDVVDK
;
A
#
# COMPACT_ATOMS: atom_id res chain seq x y z
N MET A 1 -15.56 -8.60 -15.96
CA MET A 1 -14.38 -7.90 -16.53
C MET A 1 -14.23 -8.37 -17.96
N ASN A 2 -13.78 -7.48 -18.84
CA ASN A 2 -13.48 -7.79 -20.24
C ASN A 2 -11.96 -7.90 -20.42
N PRO A 3 -11.46 -8.58 -21.46
CA PRO A 3 -10.03 -8.58 -21.79
C PRO A 3 -9.43 -7.18 -21.76
N GLY A 4 -8.34 -7.01 -21.01
CA GLY A 4 -7.64 -5.73 -20.83
C GLY A 4 -8.27 -4.79 -19.79
N SER A 5 -9.28 -5.22 -19.04
CA SER A 5 -9.87 -4.42 -17.95
C SER A 5 -8.85 -4.17 -16.84
N VAL A 6 -8.88 -2.96 -16.29
CA VAL A 6 -7.98 -2.52 -15.20
C VAL A 6 -8.76 -2.33 -13.91
N ALA A 7 -8.26 -2.91 -12.83
CA ALA A 7 -8.67 -2.59 -11.46
C ALA A 7 -7.57 -1.77 -10.79
N ASN A 8 -7.92 -0.62 -10.22
CA ASN A 8 -6.99 0.22 -9.45
C ASN A 8 -7.58 0.74 -8.12
N PRO A 9 -8.09 -0.13 -7.22
CA PRO A 9 -8.65 0.32 -5.95
C PRO A 9 -7.58 0.78 -4.94
N PHE A 10 -7.95 1.77 -4.12
CA PHE A 10 -7.33 2.07 -2.83
C PHE A 10 -8.19 1.53 -1.68
N LEU A 11 -7.70 0.54 -0.94
CA LEU A 11 -8.35 -0.04 0.23
C LEU A 11 -7.78 0.59 1.49
N PHE A 12 -8.64 1.25 2.26
CA PHE A 12 -8.27 1.93 3.50
C PHE A 12 -8.63 1.08 4.71
N ASP A 13 -7.82 1.20 5.76
CA ASP A 13 -8.08 0.54 7.04
C ASP A 13 -8.18 -0.98 6.92
N ILE A 14 -7.35 -1.53 6.03
CA ILE A 14 -7.25 -2.98 5.84
C ILE A 14 -6.82 -3.65 7.16
N ASP A 15 -7.26 -4.89 7.35
CA ASP A 15 -6.91 -5.67 8.52
C ASP A 15 -5.47 -6.17 8.43
N PHE A 16 -4.55 -5.35 8.94
CA PHE A 16 -3.12 -5.61 9.01
C PHE A 16 -2.62 -5.37 10.45
N PRO A 17 -1.50 -6.01 10.87
CA PRO A 17 -0.95 -5.83 12.20
C PRO A 17 -0.74 -4.34 12.56
N ARG A 18 -1.13 -3.95 13.77
CA ARG A 18 -0.99 -2.59 14.32
C ARG A 18 -0.26 -2.63 15.67
N GLY A 19 0.18 -1.48 16.16
CA GLY A 19 1.01 -1.33 17.35
C GLY A 19 2.49 -1.22 17.01
N HIS A 20 3.30 -0.90 18.00
CA HIS A 20 4.74 -0.71 17.84
C HIS A 20 5.44 -2.02 17.49
N ILE A 21 5.63 -2.27 16.19
CA ILE A 21 6.12 -3.54 15.64
C ILE A 21 7.29 -3.33 14.68
N GLY A 22 8.12 -4.37 14.58
CA GLY A 22 9.17 -4.46 13.56
C GLY A 22 8.74 -5.38 12.41
N ILE A 23 8.59 -4.82 11.21
CA ILE A 23 8.28 -5.59 10.01
C ILE A 23 9.54 -6.26 9.46
N LYS A 24 9.41 -7.54 9.13
CA LYS A 24 10.47 -8.38 8.56
C LYS A 24 10.34 -8.61 7.06
N GLY A 25 9.18 -8.32 6.48
CA GLY A 25 8.93 -8.49 5.06
C GLY A 25 7.43 -8.53 4.77
N PHE A 26 7.12 -8.49 3.49
CA PHE A 26 5.80 -8.69 2.91
C PHE A 26 5.90 -9.65 1.75
N ASP A 27 4.91 -10.54 1.65
CA ASP A 27 4.66 -11.38 0.51
C ASP A 27 3.27 -11.05 -0.05
N ALA A 28 3.13 -11.08 -1.37
CA ALA A 28 1.86 -10.90 -2.04
C ALA A 28 1.66 -12.02 -3.07
N GLU A 29 0.42 -12.51 -3.12
CA GLU A 29 -0.05 -13.50 -4.08
C GLU A 29 -1.44 -13.06 -4.57
N VAL A 30 -1.76 -13.37 -5.83
CA VAL A 30 -3.13 -13.26 -6.34
C VAL A 30 -3.69 -14.65 -6.36
N VAL A 31 -4.77 -14.88 -5.61
CA VAL A 31 -5.43 -16.18 -5.50
C VAL A 31 -6.89 -16.09 -5.91
N ASP A 32 -7.45 -17.20 -6.36
CA ASP A 32 -8.89 -17.33 -6.57
C ASP A 32 -9.64 -17.49 -5.23
N GLN A 33 -10.96 -17.66 -5.32
CA GLN A 33 -11.84 -17.85 -4.17
C GLN A 33 -11.61 -19.13 -3.38
N ASP A 34 -10.93 -20.12 -3.97
CA ASP A 34 -10.53 -21.37 -3.32
C ASP A 34 -9.08 -21.30 -2.79
N GLY A 35 -8.39 -20.17 -2.98
CA GLY A 35 -7.02 -19.93 -2.53
C GLY A 35 -5.94 -20.40 -3.51
N ASN A 36 -6.29 -20.78 -4.75
CA ASN A 36 -5.30 -21.22 -5.73
C ASN A 36 -4.60 -20.02 -6.39
N PRO A 37 -3.28 -20.07 -6.59
CA PRO A 37 -2.54 -19.04 -7.33
C PRO A 37 -3.09 -18.78 -8.74
N VAL A 38 -3.38 -17.52 -9.05
CA VAL A 38 -3.81 -17.09 -10.38
C VAL A 38 -2.58 -16.80 -11.25
N PRO A 39 -2.44 -17.44 -12.42
CA PRO A 39 -1.27 -17.23 -13.27
C PRO A 39 -1.27 -15.85 -13.94
N LEU A 40 -0.08 -15.38 -14.28
CA LEU A 40 0.17 -14.08 -14.92
C LEU A 40 -0.66 -13.83 -16.19
N HIS A 41 -0.83 -14.88 -16.99
CA HIS A 41 -1.58 -14.82 -18.25
C HIS A 41 -3.10 -14.68 -18.05
N GLN A 42 -3.59 -14.78 -16.81
CA GLN A 42 -4.98 -14.46 -16.47
C GLN A 42 -5.12 -13.13 -15.75
N THR A 43 -4.21 -12.86 -14.80
CA THR A 43 -4.20 -11.58 -14.09
C THR A 43 -2.77 -11.11 -13.88
N TYR A 44 -2.47 -9.96 -14.46
CA TYR A 44 -1.21 -9.27 -14.29
C TYR A 44 -1.32 -8.30 -13.11
N LEU A 45 -0.55 -8.54 -12.04
CA LEU A 45 -0.46 -7.60 -10.92
C LEU A 45 0.58 -6.53 -11.27
N HIS A 46 0.13 -5.49 -11.96
CA HIS A 46 1.01 -4.42 -12.44
C HIS A 46 1.71 -3.68 -11.31
N HIS A 47 1.07 -3.49 -10.16
CA HIS A 47 1.74 -3.22 -8.90
C HIS A 47 0.77 -3.38 -7.74
N TRP A 48 1.31 -3.49 -6.55
CA TRP A 48 0.56 -3.31 -5.31
C TRP A 48 1.40 -2.43 -4.38
N VAL A 49 0.74 -1.66 -3.53
CA VAL A 49 1.44 -0.78 -2.59
C VAL A 49 0.75 -0.89 -1.24
N VAL A 50 1.47 -1.39 -0.24
CA VAL A 50 1.07 -1.23 1.16
C VAL A 50 1.81 -0.02 1.73
N GLN A 51 1.05 0.90 2.32
CA GLN A 51 1.56 2.15 2.86
C GLN A 51 0.85 2.45 4.20
N PRO A 52 1.59 2.64 5.29
CA PRO A 52 1.01 3.13 6.52
C PRO A 52 0.69 4.63 6.44
N TYR A 53 -0.36 5.05 7.13
CA TYR A 53 -0.76 6.45 7.25
C TYR A 53 -1.40 6.75 8.61
N TYR A 54 -1.28 7.99 9.05
CA TYR A 54 -2.05 8.54 10.16
C TYR A 54 -3.28 9.25 9.60
N VAL A 55 -4.43 9.09 10.22
CA VAL A 55 -5.67 9.81 9.87
C VAL A 55 -6.26 10.45 11.11
N ARG A 56 -6.87 11.63 10.95
CA ARG A 56 -7.55 12.30 12.05
C ARG A 56 -8.67 11.40 12.59
N LYS A 57 -8.74 11.24 13.92
CA LYS A 57 -9.80 10.45 14.56
C LYS A 57 -11.18 10.93 14.11
N GLY A 58 -12.04 10.00 13.73
CA GLY A 58 -13.39 10.28 13.22
C GLY A 58 -13.47 10.68 11.74
N PHE A 59 -12.33 10.73 11.03
CA PHE A 59 -12.30 10.96 9.59
C PHE A 59 -12.17 9.64 8.83
N ASN A 60 -13.02 9.45 7.81
CA ASN A 60 -13.00 8.26 6.96
C ASN A 60 -12.54 8.66 5.55
N LEU A 61 -11.37 8.14 5.15
CA LEU A 61 -10.86 8.31 3.79
C LEU A 61 -11.67 7.48 2.80
N SER A 62 -11.88 8.06 1.62
CA SER A 62 -12.51 7.40 0.49
C SER A 62 -11.63 7.47 -0.76
N GLN A 63 -11.96 6.68 -1.77
CA GLN A 63 -11.32 6.72 -3.10
C GLN A 63 -11.26 8.14 -3.68
N ARG A 64 -12.26 8.99 -3.37
CA ARG A 64 -12.36 10.36 -3.90
C ARG A 64 -11.34 11.31 -3.28
N ASP A 65 -10.83 10.96 -2.10
CA ASP A 65 -9.86 11.78 -1.37
C ASP A 65 -8.43 11.56 -1.90
N MET A 66 -8.21 10.48 -2.65
CA MET A 66 -6.91 10.19 -3.25
C MET A 66 -6.62 11.10 -4.44
N PRO A 67 -5.41 11.69 -4.51
CA PRO A 67 -5.02 12.50 -5.65
C PRO A 67 -4.97 11.65 -6.92
N ARG A 68 -5.75 12.05 -7.92
CA ARG A 68 -5.93 11.31 -9.18
C ARG A 68 -4.71 11.32 -10.09
N ASN A 69 -3.79 12.28 -9.93
CA ASN A 69 -2.62 12.44 -10.77
C ASN A 69 -1.52 13.18 -9.99
N HIS A 70 -0.50 12.47 -9.52
CA HIS A 70 0.70 12.98 -8.82
C HIS A 70 0.69 12.78 -7.30
N GLY A 71 1.85 12.33 -6.82
CA GLY A 71 2.18 11.84 -5.49
C GLY A 71 1.37 12.42 -4.34
N PHE A 72 1.04 11.54 -3.39
CA PHE A 72 0.21 11.78 -2.20
C PHE A 72 0.63 12.99 -1.35
N SER A 73 0.35 14.21 -1.79
CA SER A 73 0.63 15.44 -1.07
C SER A 73 -0.51 16.42 -1.33
N ARG A 74 -1.66 16.17 -0.70
CA ARG A 74 -2.76 17.13 -0.66
C ARG A 74 -2.74 17.83 0.68
N HIS A 75 -2.22 19.06 0.71
CA HIS A 75 -2.31 19.95 1.88
C HIS A 75 -3.64 20.71 1.79
N LEU A 76 -4.67 20.22 2.46
CA LEU A 76 -5.91 20.97 2.69
C LEU A 76 -5.88 21.56 4.10
N GLY A 77 -5.51 22.85 4.21
CA GLY A 77 -5.54 23.60 5.47
C GLY A 77 -4.27 23.50 6.35
N SER A 78 -4.38 23.98 7.59
CA SER A 78 -3.27 24.02 8.57
C SER A 78 -2.94 22.65 9.20
N LYS A 79 -3.85 21.68 9.12
CA LYS A 79 -3.65 20.28 9.52
C LYS A 79 -4.29 19.35 8.48
N PRO A 80 -3.54 18.42 7.87
CA PRO A 80 -4.07 17.51 6.85
C PRO A 80 -5.00 16.46 7.46
N ASP A 81 -6.01 15.98 6.73
CA ASP A 81 -6.90 14.92 7.26
C ASP A 81 -6.21 13.56 7.37
N TYR A 82 -5.16 13.35 6.58
CA TYR A 82 -4.29 12.18 6.64
C TYR A 82 -2.83 12.55 6.36
N ILE A 83 -1.91 11.74 6.90
CA ILE A 83 -0.46 11.91 6.80
C ILE A 83 0.12 10.55 6.44
N LEU A 84 0.79 10.43 5.30
CA LEU A 84 1.53 9.20 5.00
C LEU A 84 2.73 9.07 5.94
N VAL A 85 2.89 7.87 6.48
CA VAL A 85 4.08 7.53 7.28
C VAL A 85 5.32 7.59 6.38
N ARG A 86 6.38 8.19 6.92
CA ARG A 86 7.66 8.41 6.23
C ARG A 86 8.63 7.29 6.59
N ASN A 87 9.79 7.23 5.93
CA ASN A 87 10.84 6.31 6.39
C ASN A 87 11.46 6.82 7.70
N GLY A 88 11.90 5.91 8.57
CA GLY A 88 12.65 6.25 9.81
C GLY A 88 14.13 6.57 9.58
N GLY A 89 14.55 6.81 8.33
CA GLY A 89 15.94 7.04 7.96
C GLY A 89 16.32 8.51 7.79
N LEU A 90 17.58 8.76 7.45
CA LEU A 90 18.11 10.11 7.18
C LEU A 90 17.33 10.85 6.08
N CYS A 91 16.75 10.10 5.14
CA CYS A 91 15.95 10.63 4.03
C CYS A 91 14.46 10.75 4.36
N ARG A 92 14.04 10.82 5.63
CA ARG A 92 12.61 10.84 6.03
C ARG A 92 11.77 11.91 5.35
N ASN A 93 12.38 13.03 4.97
CA ASN A 93 11.68 14.15 4.34
C ASN A 93 11.69 14.11 2.80
N THR A 94 12.47 13.19 2.22
CA THR A 94 12.73 13.16 0.77
C THR A 94 12.26 11.85 0.14
N VAL A 95 12.36 10.74 0.88
CA VAL A 95 12.03 9.40 0.40
C VAL A 95 10.92 8.83 1.27
N ARG A 96 10.02 8.07 0.66
CA ARG A 96 8.96 7.31 1.35
C ARG A 96 9.29 5.83 1.25
N HIS A 97 9.00 5.08 2.31
CA HIS A 97 9.11 3.63 2.25
C HIS A 97 7.76 3.05 1.85
N PHE A 98 7.74 2.33 0.74
CA PHE A 98 6.56 1.62 0.22
C PHE A 98 6.86 0.12 0.21
N PHE A 99 5.87 -0.69 0.54
CA PHE A 99 5.96 -2.15 0.36
C PHE A 99 5.24 -2.54 -0.93
N GLY A 100 5.79 -3.51 -1.67
CA GLY A 100 5.17 -4.06 -2.89
C GLY A 100 5.38 -3.28 -4.19
N LEU A 101 6.08 -2.14 -4.13
CA LEU A 101 6.32 -1.28 -5.29
C LEU A 101 7.14 -1.99 -6.38
N GLY A 102 6.62 -1.99 -7.61
CA GLY A 102 7.26 -2.57 -8.78
C GLY A 102 6.29 -3.41 -9.60
N SER A 103 6.63 -3.61 -10.88
CA SER A 103 5.87 -4.48 -11.77
C SER A 103 6.05 -5.94 -11.37
N GLU A 104 4.94 -6.62 -11.09
CA GLU A 104 4.89 -8.06 -10.84
C GLU A 104 5.89 -8.54 -9.78
N THR A 105 5.68 -8.09 -8.55
CA THR A 105 6.52 -8.43 -7.41
C THR A 105 6.02 -9.65 -6.62
N ARG A 106 5.09 -10.45 -7.18
CA ARG A 106 4.73 -11.73 -6.56
C ARG A 106 5.99 -12.60 -6.44
N LYS A 107 6.16 -13.25 -5.29
CA LYS A 107 7.34 -14.09 -4.98
C LYS A 107 8.68 -13.34 -5.00
N THR A 108 8.69 -12.02 -5.06
CA THR A 108 9.88 -11.22 -4.83
C THR A 108 10.07 -11.02 -3.34
N SER A 109 11.13 -11.60 -2.79
CA SER A 109 11.44 -11.48 -1.37
C SER A 109 11.70 -10.02 -0.97
N THR A 110 11.00 -9.56 0.05
CA THR A 110 11.23 -8.27 0.71
C THR A 110 11.82 -8.46 2.12
N ARG A 111 12.42 -9.63 2.38
CA ARG A 111 12.89 -10.02 3.71
C ARG A 111 14.02 -9.12 4.22
N VAL A 112 13.82 -8.58 5.42
CA VAL A 112 14.81 -7.86 6.21
C VAL A 112 15.59 -8.86 7.08
N PRO A 113 16.93 -8.94 6.97
CA PRO A 113 17.73 -9.89 7.75
C PRO A 113 17.79 -9.52 9.24
N ASP A 114 18.09 -10.50 10.09
CA ASP A 114 18.32 -10.24 11.53
C ASP A 114 19.65 -9.50 11.75
N PRO A 115 19.75 -8.66 12.80
CA PRO A 115 18.75 -8.32 13.81
C PRO A 115 17.81 -7.15 13.41
N TYR A 116 17.79 -6.77 12.12
CA TYR A 116 17.11 -5.56 11.66
C TYR A 116 15.61 -5.76 11.44
N ALA A 117 14.84 -4.69 11.55
CA ALA A 117 13.42 -4.65 11.20
C ALA A 117 13.05 -3.22 10.75
N ILE A 118 11.93 -3.10 10.03
CA ILE A 118 11.34 -1.82 9.70
C ILE A 118 10.34 -1.48 10.80
N GLU A 119 10.69 -0.53 11.66
CA GLU A 119 9.84 -0.05 12.75
C GLU A 119 8.60 0.68 12.19
N ILE A 120 7.43 0.34 12.73
CA ILE A 120 6.14 0.91 12.34
C ILE A 120 5.31 1.21 13.60
N ASP A 121 4.47 2.25 13.50
CA ASP A 121 3.49 2.64 14.51
C ASP A 121 4.13 2.90 15.88
N ASN A 122 5.26 3.63 15.87
CA ASN A 122 5.88 4.15 17.08
C ASN A 122 4.95 5.23 17.69
N PRO A 123 4.50 5.06 18.95
CA PRO A 123 3.61 6.01 19.61
C PRO A 123 4.18 7.44 19.71
N GLU A 124 5.51 7.59 19.75
CA GLU A 124 6.19 8.89 19.79
C GLU A 124 6.12 9.64 18.45
N GLU A 125 5.87 8.94 17.35
CA GLU A 125 5.74 9.52 16.01
C GLU A 125 4.29 9.80 15.59
N THR A 126 3.31 9.30 16.35
CA THR A 126 1.88 9.48 16.04
C THR A 126 1.41 10.87 16.45
N PRO A 127 0.92 11.72 15.51
CA PRO A 127 0.48 13.06 15.87
C PRO A 127 -0.78 13.09 16.73
N ASP A 128 -0.88 14.07 17.63
CA ASP A 128 -2.05 14.27 18.49
C ASP A 128 -3.35 14.38 17.69
N GLY A 129 -4.33 13.56 18.07
CA GLY A 129 -5.64 13.51 17.42
C GLY A 129 -5.70 12.67 16.15
N TYR A 130 -4.63 11.93 15.83
CA TYR A 130 -4.60 10.97 14.73
C TYR A 130 -4.58 9.52 15.25
N GLU A 131 -4.86 8.59 14.35
CA GLU A 131 -4.74 7.15 14.54
C GLU A 131 -4.03 6.52 13.34
N PHE A 132 -3.29 5.44 13.59
CA PHE A 132 -2.54 4.70 12.58
C PHE A 132 -3.44 3.72 11.82
N LYS A 133 -3.30 3.70 10.50
CA LYS A 133 -4.03 2.81 9.58
C LYS A 133 -3.17 2.36 8.42
N TRP A 134 -3.62 1.31 7.74
CA TRP A 134 -3.00 0.76 6.56
C TRP A 134 -3.78 1.09 5.29
N LEU A 135 -3.06 1.47 4.25
CA LEU A 135 -3.55 1.62 2.89
C LEU A 135 -2.98 0.51 2.03
N LEU A 136 -3.82 -0.13 1.22
CA LEU A 136 -3.41 -1.02 0.13
C LEU A 136 -3.93 -0.47 -1.20
N ASN A 137 -3.03 -0.17 -2.13
CA ASN A 137 -3.37 0.02 -3.53
C ASN A 137 -3.09 -1.25 -4.31
N ILE A 138 -4.00 -1.64 -5.18
CA ILE A 138 -3.85 -2.79 -6.09
C ILE A 138 -4.06 -2.27 -7.49
N HIS A 139 -3.10 -2.48 -8.39
CA HIS A 139 -3.25 -2.23 -9.81
C HIS A 139 -3.11 -3.55 -10.55
N ALA A 140 -4.24 -4.11 -10.97
CA ALA A 140 -4.30 -5.39 -11.65
C ALA A 140 -4.98 -5.26 -13.02
N ILE A 141 -4.53 -6.08 -13.97
CA ILE A 141 -5.01 -6.09 -15.35
C ILE A 141 -5.50 -7.49 -15.69
N ASP A 142 -6.72 -7.59 -16.21
CA ASP A 142 -7.29 -8.84 -16.75
C ASP A 142 -6.62 -9.15 -18.09
N THR A 143 -5.76 -10.18 -18.11
CA THR A 143 -4.98 -10.57 -19.28
C THR A 143 -5.58 -11.74 -20.05
N ARG A 144 -6.73 -12.28 -19.60
CA ARG A 144 -7.44 -13.33 -20.31
C ARG A 144 -7.90 -12.83 -21.67
N ASP A 145 -7.66 -13.65 -22.70
CA ASP A 145 -8.08 -13.41 -24.08
C ASP A 145 -7.58 -12.07 -24.66
N VAL A 146 -6.56 -11.45 -24.04
CA VAL A 146 -5.90 -10.26 -24.59
C VAL A 146 -5.01 -10.70 -25.74
N VAL A 147 -5.23 -10.09 -26.91
CA VAL A 147 -4.42 -10.30 -28.11
C VAL A 147 -3.59 -9.06 -28.39
N ASP A 148 -2.35 -9.25 -28.81
CA ASP A 148 -1.56 -8.18 -29.41
C ASP A 148 -2.21 -7.74 -30.73
N LYS A 149 -2.10 -6.46 -31.07
CA LYS A 149 -2.70 -5.89 -32.28
C LYS A 149 -1.65 -5.54 -33.32
#